data_AF-A0A1G7YK62-F1
#
_entry.id   AF-A0A1G7YK62-F1
#
_cell.length_a   1.000
_cell.length_b   1.000
_cell.length_c   1.000
_cell.angle_alpha   90.00
_cell.angle_beta   90.00
_cell.angle_gamma   90.00
#
_symmetry.space_group_name_H-M   'P 1'
#
loop_
_entity.id
_entity.type
_entity.pdbx_description
1 polymer ?
#
loop_
_entity_poly.entity_id
_entity_poly.type
_entity_poly.pdbx_seq_one_letter_code
_entity_poly.pdbx_strand_id
1 'polypeptide(L)'
;QYPDIKTAYDLVQGLRNIFNTATSIEIAYTKLAHWYKDVENTGLRAFNTIANTITLNYRSILNYFINRSTNASAESFNAKIKAFRAQFRGVKNVEFFLYRLTTIFA
;
A
#
# COMPACT_ATOMS: atom_id res chain seq x y z
N GLN A 1 20.14 -17.95 -15.58
CA GLN A 1 19.94 -16.72 -14.77
C GLN A 1 18.61 -16.09 -15.17
N TYR A 2 17.92 -15.38 -14.28
CA TYR A 2 16.61 -14.75 -14.54
C TYR A 2 16.73 -13.21 -14.46
N PRO A 3 17.19 -12.55 -15.54
CA PRO A 3 17.44 -11.10 -15.54
C PRO A 3 16.18 -10.28 -15.26
N ASP A 4 15.04 -10.66 -15.83
CA ASP A 4 13.79 -9.91 -15.67
C ASP A 4 13.27 -9.92 -14.24
N ILE A 5 13.44 -11.05 -13.53
CA ILE A 5 13.06 -11.17 -12.11
C ILE A 5 13.92 -10.26 -11.24
N LYS A 6 15.22 -10.18 -11.54
CA LYS A 6 16.13 -9.27 -10.82
C LYS A 6 15.71 -7.81 -11.04
N THR A 7 15.46 -7.42 -12.28
CA THR A 7 15.00 -6.07 -12.62
C THR A 7 13.67 -5.74 -11.94
N ALA A 8 12.70 -6.66 -11.96
CA ALA A 8 11.43 -6.48 -11.25
C ALA A 8 11.63 -6.33 -9.73
N TYR A 9 12.51 -7.13 -9.13
CA TYR A 9 12.85 -7.02 -7.71
C TYR A 9 13.47 -5.66 -7.38
N ASP A 10 14.41 -5.19 -8.21
CA ASP A 10 15.09 -3.91 -8.02
C ASP A 10 14.11 -2.73 -8.12
N LEU A 11 13.15 -2.77 -9.06
CA LEU A 11 12.07 -1.77 -9.15
C LEU A 11 11.19 -1.74 -7.90
N VAL A 12 10.83 -2.91 -7.34
CA VAL A 12 10.04 -3.01 -6.11
C VAL A 12 10.81 -2.46 -4.92
N GLN A 13 12.09 -2.81 -4.79
CA GLN A 13 12.94 -2.27 -3.71
C GLN A 13 13.17 -0.77 -3.87
N GLY A 14 13.32 -0.28 -5.10
CA GLY A 14 13.40 1.15 -5.41
C GLY A 14 12.19 1.90 -4.88
N LEU A 15 10.97 1.45 -5.23
CA LEU A 15 9.74 2.06 -4.73
C LEU A 15 9.66 2.02 -3.20
N ARG A 16 9.96 0.87 -2.59
CA ARG A 16 10.00 0.72 -1.13
C ARG A 16 10.97 1.71 -0.46
N ASN A 17 12.15 1.89 -1.03
CA ASN A 17 13.15 2.82 -0.50
C ASN A 17 12.68 4.26 -0.56
N ILE A 18 11.87 4.65 -1.55
CA ILE A 18 11.28 6.00 -1.61
C ILE A 18 10.38 6.23 -0.39
N PHE A 19 9.45 5.32 -0.11
CA PHE A 19 8.53 5.45 1.03
C PHE A 19 9.24 5.38 2.39
N ASN A 20 10.36 4.67 2.48
CA ASN A 20 11.14 4.57 3.71
C ASN A 20 12.02 5.82 3.95
N THR A 21 12.63 6.38 2.90
CA THR A 21 13.71 7.36 3.04
C THR A 21 13.31 8.80 2.71
N ALA A 22 12.27 9.03 1.91
CA ALA A 22 11.82 10.38 1.63
C ALA A 22 11.19 11.01 2.90
N THR A 23 11.59 12.23 3.20
CA THR A 23 11.20 12.96 4.41
C THR A 23 10.24 14.12 4.13
N SER A 24 10.02 14.47 2.85
CA SER A 24 9.10 15.53 2.44
C SER A 24 8.42 15.19 1.12
N ILE A 25 7.37 15.94 0.79
CA ILE A 25 6.62 15.80 -0.47
C ILE A 25 7.53 16.05 -1.68
N GLU A 26 8.38 17.08 -1.63
CA GLU A 26 9.24 17.49 -2.74
C GLU A 26 10.29 16.42 -3.06
N ILE A 27 10.88 15.83 -2.01
CA ILE A 27 11.84 14.73 -2.15
C ILE A 27 11.14 13.49 -2.71
N ALA A 28 9.95 13.16 -2.19
CA ALA A 28 9.17 12.02 -2.67
C ALA A 28 8.74 12.20 -4.13
N TYR A 29 8.28 13.39 -4.51
CA TYR A 29 7.89 13.75 -5.87
C TYR A 29 9.05 13.49 -6.84
N THR A 30 10.22 14.01 -6.51
CA THR A 30 11.42 13.89 -7.35
C THR A 30 11.84 12.43 -7.49
N LYS A 31 11.90 11.69 -6.37
CA LYS A 31 12.27 10.27 -6.37
C LYS A 31 11.26 9.40 -7.13
N LEU A 32 9.96 9.67 -6.99
CA LEU A 32 8.93 8.95 -7.74
C LEU A 32 9.08 9.21 -9.24
N ALA A 33 9.31 10.45 -9.67
CA ALA A 33 9.54 10.77 -11.08
C ALA A 33 10.73 10.00 -11.67
N HIS A 34 11.84 9.85 -10.92
CA HIS A 34 12.95 9.00 -11.32
C HIS A 34 12.55 7.52 -11.43
N TRP A 35 11.81 7.00 -10.45
CA TRP A 35 11.32 5.63 -10.48
C TRP A 35 10.40 5.35 -11.67
N TYR A 36 9.54 6.30 -12.07
CA TYR A 36 8.74 6.18 -13.30
C TYR A 36 9.61 6.02 -14.53
N LYS A 37 10.65 6.84 -14.66
CA LYS A 37 11.60 6.75 -15.77
C LYS A 37 12.28 5.39 -15.78
N ASP A 38 12.66 4.87 -14.62
CA ASP A 38 13.27 3.54 -14.51
C ASP A 38 12.29 2.46 -14.96
N VAL A 39 11.03 2.51 -14.51
CA VAL A 39 9.96 1.58 -14.94
C VAL A 39 9.78 1.61 -16.47
N GLU A 40 9.65 2.80 -17.06
CA GLU A 40 9.51 2.97 -18.51
C GLU A 40 10.69 2.37 -19.28
N ASN A 41 11.92 2.62 -18.82
CA ASN A 41 13.13 2.09 -19.45
C ASN A 41 13.21 0.56 -19.43
N THR A 42 12.60 -0.10 -18.44
CA THR A 42 12.62 -1.57 -18.35
C THR A 42 11.69 -2.25 -19.35
N GLY A 43 10.68 -1.55 -19.88
CA GLY A 43 9.66 -2.12 -20.75
C GLY A 43 8.75 -3.16 -20.08
N LEU A 44 8.83 -3.36 -18.76
CA LEU A 44 8.06 -4.35 -18.02
C LEU A 44 6.61 -3.89 -17.84
N ARG A 45 5.73 -4.35 -18.74
CA ARG A 45 4.30 -4.01 -18.73
C ARG A 45 3.59 -4.31 -17.40
N ALA A 46 4.09 -5.27 -16.62
CA ALA A 46 3.56 -5.60 -15.30
C ALA A 46 3.58 -4.42 -14.32
N PHE A 47 4.49 -3.46 -14.49
CA PHE A 47 4.58 -2.27 -13.64
C PHE A 47 3.71 -1.10 -14.14
N ASN A 48 3.23 -1.14 -15.38
CA ASN A 48 2.39 -0.07 -15.94
C ASN A 48 1.11 0.15 -15.13
N THR A 49 0.51 -0.93 -14.60
CA THR A 49 -0.67 -0.82 -13.74
C THR A 49 -0.35 -0.03 -12.47
N ILE A 50 0.78 -0.33 -11.81
CA ILE A 50 1.20 0.35 -10.59
C ILE A 50 1.54 1.82 -10.88
N ALA A 51 2.30 2.05 -11.95
CA ALA A 51 2.63 3.39 -12.44
C ALA A 51 1.35 4.21 -12.70
N ASN A 52 0.37 3.65 -13.41
CA ASN A 52 -0.90 4.34 -13.65
C ASN A 52 -1.67 4.63 -12.35
N THR A 53 -1.73 3.68 -11.41
CA THR A 53 -2.38 3.89 -10.12
C THR A 53 -1.73 5.03 -9.33
N ILE A 54 -0.39 5.08 -9.31
CA ILE A 54 0.34 6.15 -8.63
C ILE A 54 0.07 7.48 -9.31
N THR A 55 0.02 7.55 -10.64
CA THR A 55 -0.23 8.78 -11.41
C THR A 55 -1.63 9.32 -11.13
N LEU A 56 -2.64 8.45 -11.16
CA LEU A 56 -4.03 8.82 -10.92
C LEU A 56 -4.26 9.32 -9.49
N ASN A 57 -3.50 8.81 -8.52
CA ASN A 57 -3.66 9.13 -7.09
C ASN A 57 -2.50 9.96 -6.53
N TYR A 58 -1.72 10.61 -7.39
CA TYR A 58 -0.40 11.15 -7.06
C TYR A 58 -0.43 12.09 -5.85
N ARG A 59 -1.41 13.01 -5.83
CA ARG A 59 -1.61 13.95 -4.72
C ARG A 59 -1.89 13.23 -3.39
N SER A 60 -2.76 12.23 -3.41
CA SER A 60 -3.12 11.47 -2.19
C SER A 60 -1.93 10.66 -1.69
N ILE A 61 -1.15 10.08 -2.60
CA ILE A 61 0.06 9.33 -2.27
C ILE A 61 1.14 10.25 -1.69
N LEU A 62 1.35 11.44 -2.27
CA LEU A 62 2.33 12.39 -1.74
C LEU A 62 1.96 12.90 -0.34
N ASN A 63 0.67 13.03 -0.02
CA ASN A 63 0.23 13.43 1.32
C ASN A 63 0.71 12.47 2.42
N TYR A 64 1.05 11.21 2.08
CA TYR A 64 1.72 10.30 3.01
C TYR A 64 2.98 10.94 3.62
N PHE A 65 3.76 11.69 2.85
CA PHE A 65 5.04 12.25 3.30
C PHE A 65 4.91 13.50 4.20
N ILE A 66 3.70 13.96 4.51
CA ILE A 66 3.47 15.05 5.47
C ILE A 66 3.64 14.53 6.90
N ASN A 67 2.82 13.56 7.29
CA ASN A 67 2.78 13.01 8.65
C ASN A 67 3.27 11.56 8.72
N ARG A 68 3.44 10.91 7.57
CA ARG A 68 3.82 9.49 7.43
C ARG A 68 2.92 8.54 8.19
N SER A 69 1.66 8.94 8.38
CA SER A 69 0.62 8.10 8.98
C SER A 69 0.45 6.84 8.15
N THR A 70 0.60 5.69 8.79
CA THR A 70 0.46 4.39 8.15
C THR A 70 -0.95 3.84 8.39
N ASN A 71 -1.44 3.05 7.46
CA ASN A 71 -2.72 2.34 7.59
C ASN A 71 -2.63 1.10 8.50
N ALA A 72 -1.50 0.89 9.18
CA ALA A 72 -1.20 -0.34 9.92
C ALA A 72 -2.24 -0.63 11.03
N SER A 73 -2.70 0.39 11.74
CA SER A 73 -3.75 0.22 12.76
C SER A 73 -5.08 -0.23 12.16
N ALA A 74 -5.47 0.33 11.01
CA ALA A 74 -6.69 -0.06 10.31
C ALA A 74 -6.55 -1.47 9.68
N GLU A 75 -5.37 -1.82 9.15
CA GLU A 75 -5.08 -3.16 8.64
C GLU A 75 -5.13 -4.21 9.76
N SER A 76 -4.53 -3.92 10.91
CA SER A 76 -4.59 -4.76 12.10
C SER A 76 -6.03 -4.93 12.59
N PHE A 77 -6.81 -3.85 12.60
CA PHE A 77 -8.23 -3.91 12.94
C PHE A 77 -9.03 -4.75 11.93
N ASN A 78 -8.82 -4.54 10.63
CA ASN A 78 -9.43 -5.36 9.58
C ASN A 78 -9.06 -6.84 9.71
N ALA A 79 -7.83 -7.16 10.12
CA ALA A 79 -7.40 -8.53 10.39
C ALA A 79 -8.16 -9.12 11.60
N LYS A 80 -8.31 -8.36 12.69
CA LYS A 80 -9.12 -8.77 13.85
C LYS A 80 -10.58 -9.04 13.47
N ILE A 81 -11.20 -8.16 12.68
CA ILE A 81 -12.57 -8.34 12.17
C ILE A 81 -12.68 -9.60 11.30
N LYS A 82 -11.73 -9.82 10.38
CA LYS A 82 -11.71 -11.01 9.52
C LYS A 82 -11.60 -12.28 10.35
N ALA A 83 -10.70 -12.32 11.32
CA ALA A 83 -10.54 -13.46 12.23
C ALA A 83 -11.81 -13.71 13.06
N PHE A 84 -12.39 -12.65 13.64
CA PHE A 84 -13.63 -12.71 14.39
C PHE A 84 -14.77 -13.26 13.53
N ARG A 85 -14.98 -12.73 12.32
CA ARG A 85 -16.00 -13.22 11.37
C ARG A 85 -15.80 -14.68 10.97
N ALA A 86 -14.54 -15.12 10.82
CA ALA A 86 -14.22 -16.51 10.45
C ALA A 86 -14.65 -17.51 11.54
N GLN A 87 -14.51 -17.16 12.83
CA GLN A 87 -14.95 -17.99 13.95
C GLN A 87 -16.46 -18.28 13.91
N PHE A 88 -17.26 -17.32 13.44
CA PHE A 88 -18.72 -17.45 13.35
C PHE A 88 -19.20 -17.91 11.96
N ARG A 89 -18.28 -18.28 11.06
CA ARG A 89 -18.56 -18.70 9.67
C ARG A 89 -19.43 -17.69 8.92
N GLY A 90 -19.17 -16.40 9.13
CA GLY A 90 -19.92 -15.30 8.53
C GLY A 90 -20.68 -14.47 9.55
N VAL A 91 -21.60 -13.63 9.05
CA VAL A 91 -22.41 -12.71 9.85
C VAL A 91 -23.88 -13.01 9.56
N LYS A 92 -24.57 -13.63 10.51
CA LYS A 92 -26.01 -13.94 10.39
C LYS A 92 -26.91 -12.82 10.92
N ASN A 93 -26.45 -12.13 11.97
CA ASN A 93 -27.13 -10.99 12.57
C ASN A 93 -26.12 -9.83 12.66
N VAL A 94 -26.34 -8.77 11.89
CA VAL A 94 -25.43 -7.62 11.79
C VAL A 94 -25.40 -6.83 13.09
N GLU A 95 -26.55 -6.60 13.70
CA GLU A 95 -26.66 -5.85 14.95
C GLU A 95 -25.88 -6.53 16.09
N PHE A 96 -26.09 -7.84 16.27
CA PHE A 96 -25.35 -8.61 17.28
C PHE A 96 -23.85 -8.72 16.96
N PHE A 97 -23.49 -8.77 15.68
CA PHE A 97 -22.08 -8.75 15.26
C PHE A 97 -21.41 -7.43 15.62
N LEU A 98 -22.05 -6.29 15.32
CA LEU A 98 -21.54 -4.97 15.67
C LEU A 98 -21.44 -4.78 17.18
N TYR A 99 -22.45 -5.22 17.94
CA TYR A 99 -22.43 -5.22 19.42
C TYR A 99 -21.19 -5.93 19.98
N ARG A 100 -20.85 -7.12 19.47
CA ARG A 100 -19.65 -7.84 19.94
C ARG A 100 -18.35 -7.23 19.44
N LEU A 101 -18.35 -6.67 18.24
CA LEU A 101 -17.18 -6.03 17.66
C LEU A 101 -16.77 -4.80 18.50
N THR A 102 -17.74 -3.98 18.91
CA THR A 102 -17.51 -2.85 19.82
C THR A 102 -17.13 -3.32 21.22
N THR A 103 -17.78 -4.35 21.76
CA THR A 103 -17.49 -4.83 23.13
C THR A 103 -16.11 -5.48 23.27
N ILE A 104 -15.56 -6.09 22.20
CA ILE A 104 -14.29 -6.85 22.25
C ILE A 104 -13.09 -6.02 21.75
N PHE A 105 -13.33 -5.11 20.80
CA PHE A 105 -12.23 -4.43 20.08
C PHE A 105 -12.27 -2.89 20.16
N ALA A 106 -13.29 -2.27 20.76
CA ALA A 106 -13.33 -0.83 21.06
C ALA A 106 -13.01 -0.58 22.54
#